data_AF-A0A248KJ38-F1
#
_entry.id   AF-A0A248KJ38-F1
#
_cell.length_a   1.000
_cell.length_b   1.000
_cell.length_c   1.000
_cell.angle_alpha   90.00
_cell.angle_beta   90.00
_cell.angle_gamma   90.00
#
_symmetry.space_group_name_H-M   'P 1'
#
loop_
_entity.id
_entity.type
_entity.pdbx_description
1 polymer ?
#
loop_
_entity_poly.entity_id
_entity_poly.type
_entity_poly.pdbx_seq_one_letter_code
_entity_poly.pdbx_strand_id
1 'polypeptide(L)'
;MVAITGQHGSGNNAAINQSGSHIYGSISQVGGYNNAILNQNGFNNRAAIAQYGNGNNATVSQSGTNNSAVLVQVGSANQADVTQTGFDNSAKIVSKGVGNITQINQTGTSRGAAVVQNSAGMAIRITQN
;
A
#
# COMPACT_ATOMS: atom_id res chain seq x y z
N MET A 1 1.65 -10.52 -16.22
CA MET A 1 1.38 -10.45 -14.77
C MET A 1 2.73 -10.51 -14.09
N VAL A 2 3.07 -9.52 -13.25
CA VAL A 2 4.34 -9.51 -12.50
C VAL A 2 4.00 -9.26 -11.03
N ALA A 3 4.35 -10.24 -10.20
CA ALA A 3 4.27 -10.18 -8.76
C ALA A 3 5.68 -10.44 -8.21
N ILE A 4 6.22 -9.50 -7.44
CA ILE A 4 7.53 -9.63 -6.80
C ILE A 4 7.34 -9.52 -5.29
N THR A 5 7.78 -10.52 -4.55
CA THR A 5 7.87 -10.48 -3.09
C THR A 5 9.34 -10.60 -2.68
N GLY A 6 9.80 -9.67 -1.88
CA GLY A 6 11.13 -9.69 -1.26
C GLY A 6 10.97 -9.57 0.25
N GLN A 7 11.54 -10.51 1.00
CA GLN A 7 11.46 -10.53 2.45
C GLN A 7 12.86 -10.77 3.03
N HIS A 8 13.31 -9.86 3.90
CA HIS A 8 14.57 -9.98 4.62
C HIS A 8 14.31 -9.79 6.12
N GLY A 9 14.55 -10.85 6.89
CA GLY A 9 14.29 -10.92 8.34
C GLY A 9 13.30 -12.04 8.70
N SER A 10 12.72 -12.02 9.90
CA SER A 10 11.93 -13.14 10.44
C SER A 10 10.45 -12.79 10.61
N GLY A 11 9.54 -13.70 10.24
CA GLY A 11 8.10 -13.58 10.52
C GLY A 11 7.36 -12.56 9.65
N ASN A 12 7.94 -12.14 8.53
CA ASN A 12 7.25 -11.27 7.57
C ASN A 12 6.24 -12.08 6.73
N ASN A 13 5.07 -11.50 6.47
CA ASN A 13 4.04 -12.06 5.61
C ASN A 13 3.76 -11.12 4.43
N ALA A 14 3.85 -11.64 3.21
CA ALA A 14 3.59 -10.91 1.97
C ALA A 14 2.62 -11.72 1.11
N ALA A 15 1.53 -11.09 0.68
CA ALA A 15 0.58 -11.69 -0.26
C ALA A 15 0.28 -10.72 -1.40
N ILE A 16 0.38 -11.20 -2.64
CA ILE A 16 -0.03 -10.46 -3.83
C ILE A 16 -1.09 -11.28 -4.56
N ASN A 17 -2.33 -10.78 -4.58
CA ASN A 17 -3.43 -11.37 -5.34
C ASN A 17 -3.76 -10.45 -6.51
N GLN A 18 -3.69 -11.01 -7.71
CA GLN A 18 -3.74 -10.27 -8.96
C GLN A 18 -4.74 -10.94 -9.90
N SER A 19 -5.89 -10.31 -10.13
CA SER A 19 -6.90 -10.73 -11.11
C SER A 19 -7.05 -9.68 -12.21
N GLY A 20 -6.98 -10.08 -13.48
CA GLY A 20 -7.01 -9.19 -14.64
C GLY A 20 -5.72 -9.22 -15.47
N SER A 21 -5.44 -8.18 -16.27
CA SER A 21 -4.30 -8.15 -17.21
C SER A 21 -3.43 -6.90 -17.07
N HIS A 22 -2.13 -7.03 -17.36
CA HIS A 22 -1.10 -5.98 -17.19
C HIS A 22 -0.93 -5.41 -15.78
N ILE A 23 -1.28 -6.16 -14.74
CA ILE A 23 -1.08 -5.76 -13.36
C ILE A 23 0.35 -6.01 -12.87
N TYR A 24 0.91 -5.00 -12.17
CA TYR A 24 2.25 -5.01 -11.58
C TYR A 24 2.14 -4.79 -10.07
N GLY A 25 2.67 -5.74 -9.30
CA GLY A 25 2.63 -5.73 -7.85
C GLY A 25 3.99 -6.05 -7.28
N SER A 26 4.44 -5.25 -6.32
CA SER A 26 5.69 -5.49 -5.61
C SER A 26 5.50 -5.31 -4.11
N ILE A 27 6.03 -6.24 -3.33
CA ILE A 27 6.13 -6.14 -1.87
C ILE A 27 7.59 -6.35 -1.48
N SER A 28 8.14 -5.42 -0.70
CA SER A 28 9.47 -5.55 -0.10
C SER A 28 9.37 -5.32 1.41
N GLN A 29 9.81 -6.28 2.21
CA GLN A 29 9.77 -6.23 3.67
C GLN A 29 11.17 -6.46 4.23
N VAL A 30 11.65 -5.52 5.04
CA VAL A 30 12.93 -5.60 5.73
C VAL A 30 12.70 -5.41 7.23
N GLY A 31 13.15 -6.37 8.03
CA GLY A 31 12.92 -6.44 9.48
C GLY A 31 12.03 -7.62 9.86
N GLY A 32 11.28 -7.52 10.96
CA GLY A 32 10.49 -8.65 11.48
C GLY A 32 9.00 -8.37 11.60
N TYR A 33 8.19 -9.42 11.51
CA TYR A 33 6.74 -9.37 11.77
C TYR A 33 5.96 -8.34 10.92
N ASN A 34 6.47 -7.95 9.76
CA ASN A 34 5.74 -7.06 8.86
C ASN A 34 4.69 -7.85 8.08
N ASN A 35 3.52 -7.26 7.85
CA ASN A 35 2.45 -7.83 7.03
C ASN A 35 2.12 -6.90 5.88
N ALA A 36 2.15 -7.42 4.65
CA ALA A 36 1.81 -6.68 3.45
C ALA A 36 0.89 -7.51 2.56
N ILE A 37 -0.25 -6.93 2.20
CA ILE A 37 -1.24 -7.54 1.31
C ILE A 37 -1.51 -6.57 0.17
N LEU A 38 -1.35 -7.07 -1.05
CA LEU A 38 -1.67 -6.35 -2.26
C LEU A 38 -2.73 -7.11 -3.06
N ASN A 39 -3.91 -6.52 -3.22
CA ASN A 39 -4.99 -7.05 -4.03
C ASN A 39 -5.24 -6.12 -5.22
N GLN A 40 -5.08 -6.61 -6.45
CA GLN A 40 -5.34 -5.84 -7.66
C GLN A 40 -6.33 -6.59 -8.55
N ASN A 41 -7.46 -5.95 -8.84
CA ASN A 41 -8.48 -6.43 -9.76
C ASN A 41 -8.65 -5.41 -10.91
N GLY A 42 -8.43 -5.84 -12.16
CA GLY A 42 -8.71 -5.04 -13.36
C GLY A 42 -7.54 -4.93 -14.33
N PHE A 43 -7.42 -3.78 -15.02
CA PHE A 43 -6.48 -3.61 -16.15
C PHE A 43 -5.39 -2.59 -15.83
N ASN A 44 -4.11 -2.96 -16.00
CA ASN A 44 -2.95 -2.06 -15.88
C ASN A 44 -2.84 -1.31 -14.53
N ASN A 45 -3.31 -1.93 -13.44
CA ASN A 45 -3.11 -1.42 -12.09
C ASN A 45 -1.67 -1.68 -11.62
N ARG A 46 -1.10 -0.72 -10.90
CA ARG A 46 0.27 -0.78 -10.37
C ARG A 46 0.27 -0.51 -8.87
N ALA A 47 0.96 -1.36 -8.12
CA ALA A 47 1.12 -1.13 -6.71
C ALA A 47 2.46 -1.62 -6.16
N ALA A 48 2.99 -0.87 -5.21
CA ALA A 48 4.22 -1.20 -4.50
C ALA A 48 4.06 -0.95 -3.01
N ILE A 49 4.43 -1.92 -2.20
CA ILE A 49 4.52 -1.83 -0.74
C ILE A 49 5.98 -2.05 -0.33
N ALA A 50 6.53 -1.12 0.46
CA ALA A 50 7.83 -1.26 1.09
C ALA A 50 7.71 -1.03 2.60
N GLN A 51 8.12 -2.01 3.40
CA GLN A 51 8.10 -1.95 4.86
C GLN A 51 9.51 -2.13 5.42
N TYR A 52 9.95 -1.20 6.25
CA TYR A 52 11.24 -1.22 6.90
C TYR A 52 11.04 -1.08 8.42
N GLY A 53 11.39 -2.11 9.19
CA GLY A 53 11.27 -2.14 10.65
C GLY A 53 10.42 -3.31 11.14
N ASN A 54 9.65 -3.12 12.22
CA ASN A 54 8.98 -4.23 12.90
C ASN A 54 7.46 -4.05 13.05
N GLY A 55 6.69 -5.08 12.74
CA GLY A 55 5.26 -5.10 13.02
C GLY A 55 4.43 -4.10 12.19
N ASN A 56 4.93 -3.65 11.03
CA ASN A 56 4.16 -2.77 10.16
C ASN A 56 3.09 -3.59 9.40
N ASN A 57 1.92 -3.00 9.17
CA ASN A 57 0.82 -3.60 8.44
C ASN A 57 0.39 -2.71 7.26
N ALA A 58 0.33 -3.29 6.07
CA ALA A 58 0.07 -2.62 4.82
C ALA A 58 -0.96 -3.39 3.99
N THR A 59 -2.07 -2.75 3.65
CA THR A 59 -3.03 -3.29 2.67
C THR A 59 -3.22 -2.32 1.53
N VAL A 60 -3.10 -2.80 0.30
CA VAL A 60 -3.47 -2.05 -0.91
C VAL A 60 -4.49 -2.86 -1.68
N SER A 61 -5.63 -2.27 -1.98
CA SER A 61 -6.72 -2.84 -2.77
C SER A 61 -7.05 -1.90 -3.94
N GLN A 62 -6.87 -2.37 -5.17
CA GLN A 62 -7.17 -1.61 -6.38
C GLN A 62 -8.19 -2.36 -7.22
N SER A 63 -9.28 -1.68 -7.59
CA SER A 63 -10.31 -2.18 -8.50
C SER A 63 -10.52 -1.19 -9.64
N GLY A 64 -10.42 -1.64 -10.89
CA GLY A 64 -10.62 -0.80 -12.08
C GLY A 64 -9.37 -0.73 -12.97
N THR A 65 -9.11 0.43 -13.57
CA THR A 65 -8.13 0.55 -14.65
C THR A 65 -7.13 1.68 -14.39
N ASN A 66 -5.84 1.43 -14.65
CA ASN A 66 -4.75 2.41 -14.52
C ASN A 66 -4.58 3.01 -13.10
N ASN A 67 -5.02 2.33 -12.04
CA ASN A 67 -4.80 2.82 -10.68
C ASN A 67 -3.35 2.58 -10.23
N SER A 68 -2.76 3.53 -9.50
CA SER A 68 -1.39 3.46 -8.98
C SER A 68 -1.36 3.72 -7.47
N ALA A 69 -0.72 2.83 -6.71
CA ALA A 69 -0.55 2.97 -5.27
C ALA A 69 0.90 2.69 -4.83
N VAL A 70 1.51 3.60 -4.08
CA VAL A 70 2.82 3.40 -3.49
C VAL A 70 2.74 3.61 -1.99
N LEU A 71 3.12 2.58 -1.24
CA LEU A 71 3.12 2.58 0.21
C LEU A 71 4.54 2.37 0.74
N VAL A 72 5.02 3.28 1.59
CA VAL A 72 6.30 3.12 2.30
C VAL A 72 6.07 3.30 3.80
N GLN A 73 6.40 2.29 4.59
CA GLN A 73 6.36 2.34 6.06
C GLN A 73 7.77 2.16 6.61
N VAL A 74 8.19 3.06 7.48
CA VAL A 74 9.50 3.03 8.15
C VAL A 74 9.29 3.19 9.65
N GLY A 75 9.80 2.24 10.45
CA GLY A 75 9.64 2.21 11.89
C GLY A 75 8.82 1.01 12.35
N SER A 76 7.96 1.20 13.35
CA SER A 76 7.27 0.07 13.98
C SER A 76 5.77 0.30 14.15
N ALA A 77 4.98 -0.76 14.06
CA ALA A 77 3.54 -0.73 14.30
C ALA A 77 2.76 0.31 13.47
N ASN A 78 3.25 0.67 12.27
CA ASN A 78 2.51 1.54 11.37
C ASN A 78 1.47 0.72 10.60
N GLN A 79 0.25 1.24 10.47
CA GLN A 79 -0.83 0.67 9.68
C GLN A 79 -1.16 1.59 8.51
N ALA A 80 -1.27 1.04 7.31
CA ALA A 80 -1.73 1.80 6.17
C ALA A 80 -2.63 0.97 5.25
N ASP A 81 -3.80 1.53 4.93
CA ASP A 81 -4.81 0.90 4.09
C ASP A 81 -5.16 1.83 2.92
N VAL A 82 -4.95 1.35 1.69
CA VAL A 82 -5.28 2.07 0.44
C VAL A 82 -6.35 1.29 -0.30
N THR A 83 -7.47 1.95 -0.61
CA THR A 83 -8.50 1.45 -1.50
C THR A 83 -8.67 2.42 -2.66
N GLN A 84 -8.51 1.95 -3.90
CA GLN A 84 -8.75 2.72 -5.11
C GLN A 84 -9.75 2.00 -6.00
N THR A 85 -10.85 2.68 -6.35
CA THR A 85 -11.89 2.16 -7.25
C THR A 85 -12.13 3.14 -8.39
N GLY A 86 -12.02 2.67 -9.64
CA GLY A 86 -12.30 3.50 -10.83
C GLY A 86 -11.12 3.59 -11.78
N PHE A 87 -10.94 4.76 -12.41
CA PHE A 87 -9.95 4.98 -13.48
C PHE A 87 -8.88 5.98 -13.05
N ASP A 88 -7.60 5.64 -13.22
CA ASP A 88 -6.48 6.59 -13.10
C ASP A 88 -6.32 7.25 -11.71
N ASN A 89 -6.64 6.53 -10.63
CA ASN A 89 -6.42 7.04 -9.28
C ASN A 89 -4.98 6.80 -8.82
N SER A 90 -4.40 7.77 -8.13
CA SER A 90 -3.03 7.74 -7.62
C SER A 90 -2.98 8.01 -6.12
N ALA A 91 -2.32 7.11 -5.38
CA ALA A 91 -2.12 7.20 -3.95
C ALA A 91 -0.65 7.00 -3.60
N LYS A 92 -0.10 7.89 -2.78
CA LYS A 92 1.24 7.77 -2.20
C LYS A 92 1.18 7.94 -0.69
N ILE A 93 1.65 6.95 0.06
CA ILE A 93 1.77 7.04 1.52
C ILE A 93 3.23 6.84 1.91
N VAL A 94 3.72 7.74 2.75
CA VAL A 94 4.98 7.60 3.47
C VAL A 94 4.68 7.75 4.96
N SER A 95 4.82 6.67 5.71
CA SER A 95 4.61 6.67 7.16
C SER A 95 5.93 6.36 7.85
N LYS A 96 6.40 7.30 8.67
CA LYS A 96 7.65 7.21 9.42
C LYS A 96 7.37 7.39 10.91
N GLY A 97 7.92 6.51 11.73
CA GLY A 97 7.79 6.56 13.18
C GLY A 97 7.07 5.34 13.73
N VAL A 98 6.33 5.53 14.82
CA VAL A 98 5.67 4.44 15.55
C VAL A 98 4.17 4.69 15.61
N GLY A 99 3.37 3.65 15.33
CA GLY A 99 1.93 3.66 15.61
C GLY A 99 1.12 4.57 14.69
N ASN A 100 1.62 4.89 13.50
CA ASN A 100 0.88 5.74 12.57
C ASN A 100 -0.19 4.95 11.83
N ILE A 101 -1.36 5.55 11.67
CA ILE A 101 -2.49 4.99 10.92
C ILE A 101 -2.76 5.89 9.72
N THR A 102 -2.67 5.34 8.52
CA THR A 102 -3.11 6.02 7.29
C THR A 102 -4.20 5.24 6.59
N GLN A 103 -5.26 5.92 6.17
CA GLN A 103 -6.27 5.34 5.30
C GLN A 103 -6.52 6.26 4.09
N ILE A 104 -6.43 5.70 2.89
CA ILE A 104 -6.81 6.39 1.65
C ILE A 104 -7.94 5.60 0.99
N ASN A 105 -9.06 6.26 0.71
CA ASN A 105 -10.14 5.74 -0.11
C ASN A 105 -10.39 6.70 -1.28
N GLN A 106 -10.16 6.24 -2.51
CA GLN A 106 -10.38 7.00 -3.73
C GLN A 106 -11.37 6.28 -4.61
N THR A 107 -12.49 6.95 -4.90
CA THR A 107 -13.49 6.48 -5.85
C THR A 107 -13.59 7.48 -7.02
N GLY A 108 -13.81 6.97 -8.22
CA GLY A 108 -14.00 7.79 -9.42
C GLY A 108 -12.77 7.87 -10.32
N THR A 109 -12.61 9.01 -10.99
CA THR A 109 -11.61 9.19 -12.05
C THR A 109 -10.57 10.25 -11.67
N SER A 110 -9.28 9.96 -11.92
CA SER A 110 -8.15 10.89 -11.79
C SER A 110 -8.01 11.52 -10.39
N ARG A 111 -8.23 10.74 -9.33
CA ARG A 111 -8.02 11.18 -7.94
C ARG A 111 -6.56 11.08 -7.55
N GLY A 112 -6.04 12.10 -6.84
CA GLY A 112 -4.67 12.13 -6.32
C GLY A 112 -4.66 12.32 -4.81
N ALA A 113 -3.94 11.46 -4.09
CA ALA A 113 -3.75 11.55 -2.66
C ALA A 113 -2.29 11.29 -2.29
N ALA A 114 -1.70 12.18 -1.49
CA ALA A 114 -0.38 12.00 -0.93
C ALA A 114 -0.45 12.20 0.59
N VAL A 115 0.04 11.22 1.35
CA VAL A 115 0.14 11.27 2.81
C VAL A 115 1.59 11.12 3.21
N VAL A 116 2.07 12.02 4.06
CA VAL A 116 3.37 11.92 4.71
C VAL A 116 3.18 12.11 6.21
N GLN A 117 3.44 11.06 6.99
CA GLN A 117 3.45 11.09 8.44
C GLN A 117 4.89 10.94 8.90
N ASN A 118 5.42 11.97 9.58
CA ASN A 118 6.80 12.00 10.06
C ASN A 118 6.92 11.89 11.58
N SER A 119 5.80 11.91 12.30
CA SER A 119 5.74 11.84 13.77
C SER A 119 5.05 10.54 14.20
N ALA A 120 5.17 10.17 15.47
CA ALA A 120 4.47 9.00 16.02
C ALA A 120 2.98 9.29 16.28
N GLY A 121 2.16 8.25 16.18
CA GLY A 121 0.73 8.29 16.56
C GLY A 121 -0.16 9.17 15.67
N MET A 122 0.27 9.49 14.44
CA MET A 122 -0.56 10.27 13.52
C MET A 122 -1.64 9.38 12.90
N ALA A 123 -2.87 9.90 12.84
CA ALA A 123 -3.96 9.29 12.09
C ALA A 123 -4.36 10.21 10.94
N ILE A 124 -4.24 9.74 9.68
CA ILE A 124 -4.68 10.49 8.50
C ILE A 124 -5.66 9.63 7.72
N ARG A 125 -6.83 10.20 7.43
CA ARG A 125 -7.83 9.60 6.55
C ARG A 125 -8.10 10.54 5.38
N ILE A 126 -7.89 10.06 4.17
CA ILE A 126 -8.29 10.74 2.93
C ILE A 126 -9.41 9.93 2.29
N THR A 127 -10.56 10.57 2.09
CA THR A 127 -11.65 10.02 1.28
C THR A 127 -11.92 10.98 0.13
N GLN A 128 -11.84 10.50 -1.11
CA GLN A 128 -12.15 11.26 -2.32
C GLN A 128 -13.22 10.48 -3.09
N ASN A 129 -14.38 11.12 -3.31
CA ASN A 129 -15.51 10.59 -4.08
C ASN A 129 -15.63 11.38 -5.38
#